data_AF-A0A1G9NFI3-F1
#
_entry.id   AF-A0A1G9NFI3-F1
#
_cell.length_a   1.000
_cell.length_b   1.000
_cell.length_c   1.000
_cell.angle_alpha   90.00
_cell.angle_beta   90.00
_cell.angle_gamma   90.00
#
_symmetry.space_group_name_H-M   'P 1'
#
loop_
_entity.id
_entity.type
_entity.pdbx_description
1 polymer ?
#
loop_
_entity_poly.entity_id
_entity_poly.type
_entity_poly.pdbx_seq_one_letter_code
_entity_poly.pdbx_strand_id
1 'polypeptide(L)'
;MALFEIVTMTDDSGMSRVVTDDLAAWVENMGTEITGLETRTRLRPELQGQPKIAGFVGPCWGGLPETGEPIIRYEDRGTYAALSQ
;
A
#
# COMPACT_ATOMS: atom_id res chain seq x y z
N MET A 1 -9.26 -4.15 12.01
CA MET A 1 -9.04 -3.15 10.94
C MET A 1 -7.96 -3.69 10.02
N ALA A 2 -7.58 -2.99 8.95
CA ALA A 2 -6.42 -3.38 8.15
C ALA A 2 -5.27 -2.43 8.46
N LEU A 3 -4.03 -2.93 8.43
CA LEU A 3 -2.83 -2.12 8.48
C LEU A 3 -2.35 -1.83 7.07
N PHE A 4 -1.86 -0.62 6.82
CA PHE A 4 -1.32 -0.21 5.55
C PHE A 4 0.19 -0.15 5.62
N GLU A 5 0.84 -0.90 4.74
CA GLU A 5 2.30 -0.88 4.57
C GLU A 5 2.63 -0.11 3.29
N ILE A 6 3.33 1.00 3.42
CA ILE A 6 3.81 1.79 2.28
C ILE A 6 5.30 1.57 2.11
N VAL A 7 5.70 1.12 0.93
CA VAL A 7 7.08 0.85 0.56
C VAL A 7 7.51 1.82 -0.54
N THR A 8 8.56 2.58 -0.29
CA THR A 8 9.11 3.54 -1.25
C THR A 8 10.59 3.31 -1.44
N MET A 9 11.09 3.59 -2.64
CA MET A 9 12.51 3.57 -2.93
C MET A 9 13.13 4.88 -2.46
N THR A 10 14.23 4.80 -1.73
CA THR A 10 15.04 5.97 -1.39
C THR A 10 16.17 6.12 -2.41
N ASP A 11 16.61 7.36 -2.60
CA ASP A 11 17.75 7.74 -3.44
C ASP A 11 19.05 7.00 -3.08
N ASP A 12 19.25 6.68 -1.79
CA ASP A 12 20.37 5.90 -1.27
C ASP A 12 20.31 4.38 -1.59
N SER A 13 19.57 3.97 -2.63
CA SER A 13 19.36 2.57 -3.06
C SER A 13 18.66 1.66 -2.04
N GLY A 14 18.13 2.24 -0.96
CA GLY A 14 17.37 1.55 0.08
C GLY A 14 15.86 1.53 -0.20
N MET A 15 15.13 0.69 0.53
CA MET A 15 13.67 0.77 0.60
C MET A 15 13.27 1.26 1.98
N SER A 16 12.44 2.30 2.03
CA SER A 16 11.76 2.73 3.25
C SER A 16 10.44 1.99 3.39
N ARG A 17 10.07 1.66 4.62
CA ARG A 17 8.78 1.04 4.97
C ARG A 17 8.10 1.86 6.05
N VAL A 18 6.86 2.25 5.80
CA VAL A 18 5.98 2.91 6.77
C VAL A 18 4.77 2.02 7.00
N VAL A 19 4.42 1.77 8.26
CA VAL A 19 3.20 1.06 8.65
C VAL A 19 2.26 2.04 9.35
N THR A 20 1.00 2.09 8.93
CA THR A 20 -0.02 2.98 9.49
C THR A 20 -1.40 2.32 9.47
N ASP A 21 -2.27 2.69 10.40
CA ASP A 21 -3.70 2.36 10.42
C ASP A 21 -4.57 3.50 9.87
N ASP A 22 -4.00 4.68 9.62
CA ASP A 22 -4.67 5.86 9.06
C ASP A 22 -4.05 6.26 7.71
N LEU A 23 -4.51 5.59 6.66
CA LEU A 23 -4.05 5.86 5.30
C LEU A 23 -4.41 7.27 4.83
N ALA A 24 -5.53 7.83 5.29
CA ALA A 24 -5.97 9.16 4.86
C ALA A 24 -5.01 10.23 5.39
N ALA A 25 -4.67 10.18 6.68
CA ALA A 25 -3.69 11.08 7.28
C ALA A 25 -2.30 10.91 6.62
N TRP A 26 -1.90 9.68 6.31
CA TRP A 26 -0.64 9.44 5.61
C TRP A 26 -0.62 10.07 4.20
N VAL A 27 -1.70 9.90 3.43
CA VAL A 27 -1.85 10.47 2.07
C VAL A 27 -1.75 12.00 2.11
N GLU A 28 -2.43 12.64 3.05
CA GLU A 28 -2.39 14.09 3.24
C GLU A 28 -0.97 14.58 3.58
N ASN A 29 -0.31 13.94 4.55
CA ASN A 29 1.04 14.32 4.98
C ASN A 29 2.09 14.16 3.87
N MET A 30 1.91 13.19 2.98
CA MET A 30 2.82 12.93 1.87
C MET A 30 2.50 13.77 0.62
N GLY A 31 1.44 14.57 0.63
CA GLY A 31 1.03 15.40 -0.51
C GLY A 31 0.60 14.59 -1.73
N THR A 32 0.10 13.36 -1.53
CA THR A 32 -0.51 12.53 -2.58
C THR A 32 -2.03 12.49 -2.40
N GLU A 33 -2.72 11.65 -3.16
CA GLU A 33 -4.18 11.58 -3.13
C GLU A 33 -4.74 10.16 -3.31
N ILE A 34 -5.92 9.92 -2.74
CA ILE A 34 -6.73 8.74 -3.05
C ILE A 34 -7.48 9.00 -4.36
N THR A 35 -7.24 8.16 -5.36
CA THR A 35 -7.80 8.30 -6.72
C THR A 35 -9.05 7.44 -6.96
N GLY A 36 -9.39 6.56 -6.01
CA GLY A 36 -10.55 5.70 -6.09
C GLY A 36 -10.43 4.49 -5.17
N LEU A 37 -11.25 3.47 -5.42
CA LEU A 37 -11.29 2.22 -4.67
C LEU A 37 -11.00 1.02 -5.58
N GLU A 38 -10.52 -0.08 -5.01
CA GLU A 38 -10.39 -1.36 -5.70
C GLU A 38 -11.73 -2.09 -5.78
N THR A 39 -12.24 -2.28 -7.00
CA THR A 39 -13.59 -2.79 -7.27
C THR A 39 -13.59 -4.20 -7.86
N ARG A 40 -12.43 -4.79 -8.15
CA ARG A 40 -12.32 -6.12 -8.74
C ARG A 40 -12.69 -7.20 -7.72
N THR A 41 -13.86 -7.79 -7.90
CA THR A 41 -14.41 -8.84 -7.03
C THR A 41 -13.67 -10.18 -7.08
N ARG A 42 -12.74 -10.37 -8.04
CA ARG A 42 -11.89 -11.56 -8.15
C ARG A 42 -10.62 -11.50 -7.29
N LEU A 43 -10.32 -10.36 -6.69
CA LEU A 43 -9.19 -10.23 -5.78
C LEU A 43 -9.54 -10.83 -4.40
N ARG A 44 -8.52 -10.98 -3.56
CA ARG A 44 -8.70 -11.34 -2.14
C ARG A 44 -9.74 -10.41 -1.50
N PRO A 45 -10.70 -10.92 -0.70
CA PRO A 45 -11.74 -10.11 -0.07
C PRO A 45 -11.19 -8.89 0.68
N GLU A 46 -10.04 -9.03 1.34
CA GLU A 46 -9.38 -8.00 2.13
C GLU A 46 -8.89 -6.81 1.28
N LEU A 47 -8.66 -7.03 -0.02
CA LEU A 47 -8.24 -5.99 -0.98
C LEU A 47 -9.43 -5.25 -1.60
N GLN A 48 -10.62 -5.82 -1.54
CA GLN A 48 -11.81 -5.23 -2.17
C GLN A 48 -12.27 -4.01 -1.36
N GLY A 49 -12.57 -2.92 -2.04
CA GLY A 49 -12.96 -1.65 -1.43
C GLY A 49 -11.79 -0.86 -0.83
N GLN A 50 -10.55 -1.36 -0.90
CA GLN A 50 -9.39 -0.63 -0.41
C GLN A 50 -9.05 0.57 -1.31
N PRO A 51 -8.48 1.66 -0.76
CA PRO A 51 -8.12 2.84 -1.54
C PRO A 51 -7.08 2.56 -2.64
N LYS A 52 -7.11 3.38 -3.69
CA LYS A 52 -6.04 3.50 -4.68
C LYS A 52 -5.35 4.83 -4.49
N ILE A 53 -4.03 4.84 -4.47
CA ILE A 53 -3.24 6.03 -4.18
C ILE A 53 -2.52 6.48 -5.46
N ALA A 54 -2.56 7.78 -5.77
CA ALA A 54 -1.82 8.34 -6.90
C ALA A 54 -0.32 8.07 -6.75
N GLY A 55 0.31 7.58 -7.82
CA GLY A 55 1.75 7.30 -7.85
C GLY A 55 2.18 5.96 -7.25
N PHE A 56 1.27 5.21 -6.62
CA PHE A 56 1.55 3.91 -6.01
C PHE A 56 0.87 2.76 -6.76
N VAL A 57 1.50 1.60 -6.69
CA VAL A 57 0.97 0.30 -7.09
C VAL A 57 0.35 -0.36 -5.86
N GLY A 58 -0.94 -0.67 -5.96
CA GLY A 58 -1.73 -1.29 -4.91
C GLY A 58 -3.23 -1.13 -5.16
N PRO A 59 -4.09 -1.63 -4.27
CA PRO A 59 -3.77 -2.36 -3.03
C PRO A 59 -3.21 -3.77 -3.30
N CYS A 60 -2.12 -4.14 -2.63
CA CYS A 60 -1.48 -5.46 -2.71
C CYS A 60 -1.59 -6.23 -1.39
N TRP A 61 -1.57 -7.57 -1.44
CA TRP A 61 -1.57 -8.39 -0.23
C TRP A 61 -0.19 -8.40 0.42
N GLY A 62 -0.08 -7.79 1.60
CA GLY A 62 1.15 -7.72 2.38
C GLY A 62 1.35 -8.89 3.35
N GLY A 63 0.28 -9.58 3.73
CA GLY A 63 0.32 -10.73 4.62
C GLY A 63 -0.72 -10.66 5.74
N LEU A 64 -0.75 -11.70 6.56
CA LEU A 64 -1.52 -11.75 7.80
C LEU A 64 -0.53 -11.94 8.97
N PRO A 65 -0.24 -10.89 9.75
CA PRO A 65 0.60 -10.99 10.94
C PRO A 65 -0.09 -11.80 12.05
N GLU A 66 0.67 -12.19 13.08
CA GLU A 66 0.15 -12.94 14.23
C GLU A 66 -0.99 -12.22 14.97
N THR A 67 -1.06 -10.90 14.85
CA THR A 67 -2.15 -10.07 15.40
C THR A 67 -3.49 -10.28 14.68
N GLY A 68 -3.49 -10.92 13.50
CA GLY A 68 -4.69 -11.25 12.74
C GLY A 68 -5.26 -10.11 11.89
N GLU A 69 -4.62 -8.95 11.84
CA GLU A 69 -5.07 -7.83 11.01
C GLU A 69 -4.39 -7.84 9.64
N PRO A 70 -5.13 -7.87 8.52
CA PRO A 70 -4.51 -7.96 7.20
C PRO A 70 -3.63 -6.74 6.90
N ILE A 71 -2.45 -6.98 6.34
CA ILE A 71 -1.56 -5.94 5.84
C ILE A 71 -1.87 -5.70 4.37
N ILE A 72 -2.23 -4.48 4.02
CA ILE A 72 -2.44 -4.01 2.65
C ILE A 72 -1.25 -3.17 2.24
N ARG A 73 -0.52 -3.61 1.21
CA ARG A 73 0.72 -2.98 0.76
C ARG A 73 0.48 -2.02 -0.41
N TYR A 74 1.18 -0.90 -0.40
CA TYR A 74 1.34 0.02 -1.52
C TYR A 74 2.83 0.23 -1.81
N GLU A 75 3.22 0.17 -3.06
CA GLU A 75 4.62 0.31 -3.50
C GLU A 75 4.73 1.48 -4.47
N ASP A 76 5.72 2.35 -4.34
CA ASP A 76 5.96 3.32 -5.41
C ASP A 76 6.41 2.60 -6.70
N ARG A 77 6.40 3.32 -7.83
CA ARG A 77 6.78 2.72 -9.13
C ARG A 77 8.21 2.19 -9.16
N GLY A 78 9.15 2.83 -8.45
CA GLY A 78 10.55 2.41 -8.39
C GLY A 78 10.72 1.12 -7.60
N THR A 79 10.10 1.04 -6.43
CA THR A 79 9.99 -0.16 -5.61
C THR A 79 9.34 -1.30 -6.38
N TYR A 80 8.19 -1.06 -7.00
CA TYR A 80 7.47 -2.11 -7.74
C TYR A 80 8.35 -2.69 -8.88
N ALA A 81 9.06 -1.83 -9.62
CA ALA A 81 9.96 -2.27 -10.68
C ALA A 81 11.15 -3.10 -10.16
N ALA A 82 11.68 -2.77 -8.99
CA ALA A 82 12.79 -3.50 -8.37
C ALA A 82 12.36 -4.83 -7.73
N LEU A 83 11.15 -4.91 -7.18
CA LEU A 83 10.61 -6.12 -6.52
C LEU A 83 9.92 -7.11 -7.48
N SER A 84 9.59 -6.67 -8.70
CA SER A 84 8.92 -7.51 -9.72
C SER A 84 9.88 -8.25 -10.66
N GLN A 85 11.18 -8.29 -10.34
CA GLN A 85 12.23 -9.05 -11.05
C GLN A 85 12.44 -10.42 -10.40
#